data_AF-A0A2K3D6P9-F1
#
_entry.id   AF-A0A2K3D6P9-F1
#
_cell.length_a   1.000
_cell.length_b   1.000
_cell.length_c   1.000
_cell.angle_alpha   90.00
_cell.angle_beta   90.00
_cell.angle_gamma   90.00
#
_symmetry.space_group_name_H-M   'P 1'
#
loop_
_entity.id
_entity.type
_entity.pdbx_description
1 polymer ?
#
loop_
_entity_poly.entity_id
_entity_poly.type
_entity_poly.pdbx_seq_one_letter_code
_entity_poly.pdbx_strand_id
1 'polypeptide(L)'
;MLSTFQPVCPNATRRHAQLSNQASHPLLGPFRPCKGTHARAAVVGAASMGSVAPPTGTLAAETLAESVERVVVSPVFRTGPWDAQRMAQQRAVHQAHILLVSESDACRSVLAAAALRRLLAEAGLAEAVVLDTCGTRPYNLGEEPEASALAAAEALGLMEPHSPSSPSSSANGGPQPPHRARLFSAAEDMVGADLVLVMDKYTAGDVMREVSSFDLVNRSQPLTYKVRRLGEFCDWVPPQPSASDVAAAVAAPPPEYGSEGDELDIEDPLYGNLGGDEEARAVLRTARAITRCCQGLVAFLSHLQAEQQQQLLQAQPSAGSVGSKEGAVQEGAVAATEGGALGPALRAHLLGMAPAAWLAPPMLSPRVDREQLPAF
;
A
#
# COMPACT_ATOMS: atom_id res chain seq x y z
N MET A 1 -8.81 -55.82 -26.91
CA MET A 1 -8.09 -55.07 -25.87
C MET A 1 -8.59 -53.62 -25.86
N LEU A 2 -9.76 -53.40 -25.28
CA LEU A 2 -10.37 -52.08 -25.09
C LEU A 2 -10.72 -51.99 -23.61
N SER A 3 -9.95 -51.18 -22.87
CA SER A 3 -10.11 -50.99 -21.44
C SER A 3 -11.01 -49.79 -21.18
N THR A 4 -12.19 -50.09 -20.64
CA THR A 4 -13.17 -49.14 -20.13
C THR A 4 -12.74 -48.64 -18.75
N PHE A 5 -12.49 -47.33 -18.65
CA PHE A 5 -12.34 -46.64 -17.37
C PHE A 5 -13.71 -46.25 -16.82
N GLN A 6 -14.04 -46.73 -15.61
CA GLN A 6 -15.16 -46.22 -14.80
C GLN A 6 -14.65 -45.16 -13.81
N PRO A 7 -15.41 -44.09 -13.54
CA PRO A 7 -15.09 -43.14 -12.48
C PRO A 7 -15.61 -43.61 -11.12
N VAL A 8 -14.77 -43.49 -10.09
CA VAL A 8 -15.10 -43.74 -8.68
C VAL A 8 -15.45 -42.41 -8.02
N CYS A 9 -16.69 -42.25 -7.58
CA CYS A 9 -17.11 -41.22 -6.62
C CYS A 9 -17.00 -41.77 -5.19
N PRO A 10 -16.53 -41.00 -4.20
CA PRO A 10 -16.81 -41.29 -2.81
C PRO A 10 -17.88 -40.35 -2.21
N ASN A 11 -18.91 -41.03 -1.73
CA ASN A 11 -19.99 -40.67 -0.80
C ASN A 11 -19.86 -39.39 0.04
N ALA A 12 -20.85 -38.51 -0.15
CA ALA A 12 -21.34 -37.57 0.85
C ALA A 12 -22.11 -38.34 1.95
N THR A 13 -21.61 -38.29 3.18
CA THR A 13 -22.31 -38.85 4.35
C THR A 13 -23.10 -37.74 5.05
N ARG A 14 -24.40 -37.74 4.82
CA ARG A 14 -25.40 -36.84 5.39
C ARG A 14 -25.66 -37.26 6.85
N ARG A 15 -25.17 -36.50 7.83
CA ARG A 15 -25.58 -36.64 9.24
C ARG A 15 -26.62 -35.57 9.57
N HIS A 16 -27.86 -36.01 9.72
CA HIS A 16 -28.90 -35.25 10.43
C HIS A 16 -28.55 -35.20 11.91
N ALA A 17 -28.39 -33.99 12.45
CA ALA A 17 -28.46 -33.72 13.88
C ALA A 17 -29.62 -32.75 14.10
N GLN A 18 -30.71 -33.28 14.68
CA GLN A 18 -31.73 -32.48 15.35
C GLN A 18 -31.08 -31.85 16.59
N LEU A 19 -31.07 -30.52 16.68
CA LEU A 19 -30.90 -29.83 17.95
C LEU A 19 -31.97 -28.75 18.10
N SER A 20 -32.75 -28.99 19.14
CA SER A 20 -33.67 -28.16 19.90
C SER A 20 -33.51 -26.64 19.81
N ASN A 21 -34.65 -25.99 19.54
CA ASN A 21 -35.00 -24.64 20.00
C ASN A 21 -34.75 -24.49 21.51
N GLN A 22 -33.85 -23.60 21.89
CA GLN A 22 -33.97 -22.83 23.14
C GLN A 22 -33.62 -21.37 22.85
N ALA A 23 -34.66 -20.54 22.95
CA ALA A 23 -34.57 -19.10 22.95
C ALA A 23 -34.08 -18.63 24.32
N SER A 24 -32.97 -17.90 24.34
CA SER A 24 -32.55 -17.09 25.47
C SER A 24 -32.03 -15.76 24.95
N HIS A 25 -32.82 -14.72 25.21
CA HIS A 25 -32.52 -13.31 24.97
C HIS A 25 -31.19 -12.89 25.61
N PRO A 26 -30.35 -12.07 24.93
CA PRO A 26 -29.40 -11.23 25.62
C PRO A 26 -30.01 -9.84 25.89
N LEU A 27 -29.81 -9.43 27.13
CA LEU A 27 -30.10 -8.12 27.70
C LEU A 27 -29.41 -7.01 26.88
N LEU A 28 -30.19 -6.03 26.47
CA LEU A 28 -29.73 -4.74 25.96
C LEU A 28 -28.82 -4.06 26.99
N GLY A 29 -27.53 -4.00 26.69
CA GLY A 29 -26.59 -3.12 27.38
C GLY A 29 -26.81 -1.64 26.99
N PRO A 30 -26.41 -0.69 27.83
CA PRO A 30 -26.72 0.72 27.63
C PRO A 30 -25.96 1.31 26.43
N PHE A 31 -26.73 1.87 25.50
CA PHE A 31 -26.27 2.74 24.42
C PHE A 31 -25.38 3.85 24.99
N ARG A 32 -24.14 3.95 24.49
CA ARG A 32 -23.32 5.15 24.66
C ARG A 32 -23.80 6.21 23.66
N PRO A 33 -24.19 7.42 24.10
CA PRO A 33 -24.57 8.47 23.18
C PRO A 33 -23.34 9.02 22.43
N CYS A 34 -23.44 9.09 21.10
CA CYS A 34 -22.54 9.86 20.25
C CYS A 34 -22.53 11.32 20.70
N LYS A 35 -21.33 11.86 20.98
CA LYS A 35 -21.15 13.27 21.33
C LYS A 35 -21.37 14.13 20.09
N GLY A 36 -22.57 14.66 19.95
CA GLY A 36 -22.93 15.67 18.95
C GLY A 36 -22.43 17.07 19.33
N THR A 37 -21.88 17.75 18.32
CA THR A 37 -22.11 19.16 17.95
C THR A 37 -21.96 20.25 19.03
N HIS A 38 -20.82 20.95 18.98
CA HIS A 38 -20.69 22.31 19.52
C HIS A 38 -21.37 23.32 18.58
N ALA A 39 -22.63 23.65 18.85
CA ALA A 39 -23.28 24.85 18.32
C ALA A 39 -22.76 26.08 19.08
N ARG A 40 -21.94 26.91 18.43
CA ARG A 40 -21.54 28.23 18.94
C ARG A 40 -22.66 29.23 18.66
N ALA A 41 -23.28 29.72 19.74
CA ALA A 41 -24.21 30.85 19.71
C ALA A 41 -23.49 32.13 19.27
N ALA A 42 -23.99 32.78 18.23
CA ALA A 42 -23.55 34.10 17.79
C ALA A 42 -24.20 35.18 18.69
N VAL A 43 -23.38 35.85 19.48
CA VAL A 43 -23.76 37.07 20.22
C VAL A 43 -23.61 38.26 19.28
N VAL A 44 -24.74 38.87 18.89
CA VAL A 44 -24.78 40.13 18.15
C VAL A 44 -24.56 41.27 19.15
N GLY A 45 -23.35 41.82 19.17
CA GLY A 45 -23.01 43.04 19.90
C GLY A 45 -23.15 44.27 19.00
N ALA A 46 -24.01 45.21 19.39
CA ALA A 46 -24.17 46.51 18.74
C ALA A 46 -22.94 47.40 18.98
N ALA A 47 -22.31 47.88 17.90
CA ALA A 47 -21.19 48.79 17.96
C ALA A 47 -21.66 50.25 17.98
N SER A 48 -21.21 50.99 19.01
CA SER A 48 -21.36 52.43 19.19
C SER A 48 -20.37 53.19 18.30
N MET A 49 -20.85 54.22 17.59
CA MET A 49 -20.02 55.12 16.78
C MET A 49 -19.38 56.19 17.66
N GLY A 50 -18.14 55.93 18.10
CA GLY A 50 -17.26 56.91 18.72
C GLY A 50 -16.39 57.61 17.68
N SER A 51 -16.37 58.94 17.71
CA SER A 51 -15.53 59.83 16.91
C SER A 51 -14.04 59.60 17.20
N VAL A 52 -13.24 59.37 16.16
CA VAL A 52 -11.80 59.11 16.25
C VAL A 52 -11.03 60.39 15.89
N ALA A 53 -10.23 60.88 16.84
CA ALA A 53 -9.23 61.92 16.60
C ALA A 53 -7.98 61.31 15.90
N PRO A 54 -7.27 62.07 15.05
CA PRO A 54 -6.11 61.55 14.33
C PRO A 54 -4.93 61.31 15.29
N PRO A 55 -4.34 60.10 15.33
CA PRO A 55 -3.14 59.85 16.11
C PRO A 55 -1.93 60.52 15.44
N THR A 56 -1.40 61.54 16.10
CA THR A 56 -0.05 62.07 15.84
C THR A 56 0.91 61.28 16.72
N GLY A 57 1.42 60.17 16.21
CA GLY A 57 2.32 59.31 16.97
C GLY A 57 3.05 58.35 16.05
N THR A 58 4.30 58.68 15.77
CA THR A 58 5.46 57.81 15.53
C THR A 58 5.15 56.30 15.46
N LEU A 59 4.56 55.83 14.37
CA LEU A 59 4.45 54.40 14.04
C LEU A 59 5.80 53.97 13.43
N ALA A 60 6.70 53.42 14.23
CA ALA A 60 6.76 51.99 14.56
C ALA A 60 7.45 51.19 13.43
N ALA A 61 8.79 51.28 13.40
CA ALA A 61 9.64 50.39 12.60
C ALA A 61 9.39 48.89 12.90
N GLU A 62 8.72 48.55 14.01
CA GLU A 62 8.27 47.20 14.36
C GLU A 62 7.22 46.63 13.38
N THR A 63 6.43 47.48 12.70
CA THR A 63 5.38 46.98 11.77
C THR A 63 5.91 46.43 10.45
N LEU A 64 7.09 46.86 10.00
CA LEU A 64 7.69 46.32 8.77
C LEU A 64 8.32 44.93 9.00
N ALA A 65 8.85 44.67 10.20
CA ALA A 65 9.45 43.37 10.53
C ALA A 65 8.40 42.26 10.58
N GLU A 66 7.24 42.49 11.23
CA GLU A 66 6.12 41.54 11.22
C GLU A 66 5.54 41.32 9.82
N SER A 67 5.60 42.33 8.94
CA SER A 67 5.07 42.23 7.58
C SER A 67 5.99 41.45 6.65
N VAL A 68 7.30 41.39 6.93
CA VAL A 68 8.26 40.57 6.17
C VAL A 68 8.25 39.12 6.66
N GLU A 69 8.12 38.86 7.96
CA GLU A 69 8.04 37.48 8.49
C GLU A 69 6.82 36.71 7.97
N ARG A 70 5.71 37.39 7.63
CA ARG A 70 4.54 36.75 7.00
C ARG A 70 4.71 36.45 5.51
N VAL A 71 5.73 37.01 4.87
CA VAL A 71 6.01 36.82 3.43
C VAL A 71 7.21 35.89 3.21
N VAL A 72 8.10 35.77 4.20
CA VAL A 72 9.23 34.84 4.13
C VAL A 72 8.72 33.42 4.35
N VAL A 73 8.51 32.71 3.23
CA VAL A 73 8.38 31.26 3.22
C VAL A 73 9.64 30.70 3.88
N SER A 74 9.51 30.22 5.12
CA SER A 74 10.60 29.54 5.80
C SER A 74 10.96 28.30 4.99
N PRO A 75 12.14 28.23 4.36
CA PRO A 75 12.51 27.09 3.55
C PRO A 75 12.59 25.86 4.46
N VAL A 76 11.74 24.86 4.20
CA VAL A 76 11.86 23.57 4.85
C VAL A 76 13.02 22.83 4.18
N PHE A 77 14.20 22.94 4.78
CA PHE A 77 15.37 22.17 4.34
C PHE A 77 15.15 20.70 4.70
N ARG A 78 14.85 19.90 3.67
CA ARG A 78 14.75 18.45 3.82
C ARG A 78 16.13 17.86 3.58
N THR A 79 16.72 17.25 4.61
CA THR A 79 17.78 16.26 4.37
C THR A 79 17.10 15.11 3.67
N GLY A 80 17.41 14.90 2.39
CA GLY A 80 16.76 13.81 1.70
C GLY A 80 17.23 12.47 2.25
N PRO A 81 16.43 11.42 2.01
CA PRO A 81 16.52 10.19 2.79
C PRO A 81 17.67 9.27 2.34
N TRP A 82 18.58 9.79 1.52
CA TRP A 82 19.75 9.13 0.93
C TRP A 82 20.91 9.01 1.91
N ASP A 83 20.63 8.50 3.09
CA ASP A 83 21.67 7.83 3.85
C ASP A 83 22.10 6.59 3.04
N ALA A 84 23.26 6.67 2.40
CA ALA A 84 23.81 5.59 1.58
C ALA A 84 23.91 4.26 2.36
N GLN A 85 24.13 4.34 3.67
CA GLN A 85 24.16 3.17 4.54
C GLN A 85 22.76 2.55 4.66
N ARG A 86 21.72 3.36 4.86
CA ARG A 86 20.33 2.88 4.93
C ARG A 86 19.87 2.26 3.61
N MET A 87 20.25 2.86 2.48
CA MET A 87 19.99 2.30 1.15
C MET A 87 20.70 0.96 0.93
N ALA A 88 21.96 0.84 1.36
CA ALA A 88 22.70 -0.42 1.30
C ALA A 88 22.07 -1.48 2.21
N GLN A 89 21.61 -1.09 3.41
CA GLN A 89 20.89 -1.98 4.32
C GLN A 89 19.59 -2.51 3.70
N GLN A 90 18.77 -1.64 3.09
CA GLN A 90 17.56 -2.08 2.37
C GLN A 90 17.89 -3.08 1.26
N ARG A 91 18.94 -2.82 0.48
CA ARG A 91 19.35 -3.71 -0.62
C ARG A 91 19.79 -5.09 -0.14
N ALA A 92 20.29 -5.19 1.10
CA ALA A 92 20.68 -6.44 1.72
C ALA A 92 19.50 -7.27 2.25
N VAL A 93 18.30 -6.67 2.41
CA VAL A 93 17.11 -7.39 2.85
C VAL A 93 16.56 -8.24 1.71
N HIS A 94 16.40 -9.54 1.98
CA HIS A 94 15.88 -10.51 1.01
C HIS A 94 14.34 -10.48 0.89
N GLN A 95 13.66 -10.14 1.98
CA GLN A 95 12.20 -9.99 2.00
C GLN A 95 11.77 -8.75 1.23
N ALA A 96 10.62 -8.84 0.57
CA ALA A 96 9.97 -7.67 0.00
C ALA A 96 9.25 -6.88 1.09
N HIS A 97 9.48 -5.58 1.19
CA HIS A 97 8.75 -4.72 2.12
C HIS A 97 7.68 -3.91 1.37
N ILE A 98 6.41 -4.14 1.72
CA ILE A 98 5.26 -3.47 1.12
C ILE A 98 4.58 -2.60 2.16
N LEU A 99 4.41 -1.30 1.84
CA LEU A 99 3.72 -0.34 2.68
C LEU A 99 2.35 -0.01 2.08
N LEU A 100 1.29 -0.21 2.86
CA LEU A 100 -0.09 0.11 2.48
C LEU A 100 -0.49 1.47 3.05
N VAL A 101 -0.86 2.40 2.18
CA VAL A 101 -1.13 3.79 2.55
C VAL A 101 -2.59 4.12 2.25
N SER A 102 -3.34 4.54 3.26
CA SER A 102 -4.67 5.14 3.10
C SER A 102 -4.70 6.57 3.62
N GLU A 103 -5.86 7.21 3.67
CA GLU A 103 -5.95 8.57 4.21
C GLU A 103 -5.69 8.61 5.71
N SER A 104 -6.34 7.75 6.51
CA SER A 104 -6.32 7.84 7.97
C SER A 104 -5.72 6.65 8.71
N ASP A 105 -5.32 5.60 7.99
CA ASP A 105 -4.77 4.35 8.54
C ASP A 105 -5.68 3.57 9.51
N ALA A 106 -6.98 3.82 9.47
CA ALA A 106 -7.94 3.15 10.35
C ALA A 106 -8.82 2.11 9.62
N CYS A 107 -9.03 2.25 8.30
CA CYS A 107 -9.99 1.43 7.55
C CYS A 107 -9.34 0.68 6.37
N ARG A 108 -9.15 1.34 5.22
CA ARG A 108 -8.76 0.68 3.96
C ARG A 108 -7.38 0.01 4.00
N SER A 109 -6.35 0.68 4.49
CA SER A 109 -5.00 0.09 4.59
C SER A 109 -4.97 -1.10 5.57
N VAL A 110 -5.72 -1.03 6.67
CA VAL A 110 -5.85 -2.13 7.64
C VAL A 110 -6.56 -3.34 7.02
N LEU A 111 -7.67 -3.12 6.30
CA LEU A 111 -8.37 -4.17 5.56
C LEU A 111 -7.45 -4.82 4.53
N ALA A 112 -6.69 -4.02 3.79
CA ALA A 112 -5.73 -4.52 2.80
C ALA A 112 -4.59 -5.33 3.45
N ALA A 113 -4.09 -4.89 4.61
CA ALA A 113 -3.07 -5.63 5.34
C ALA A 113 -3.61 -6.97 5.84
N ALA A 114 -4.82 -7.01 6.40
CA ALA A 114 -5.46 -8.26 6.83
C ALA A 114 -5.66 -9.23 5.65
N ALA A 115 -6.23 -8.75 4.54
CA ALA A 115 -6.42 -9.55 3.33
C ALA A 115 -5.09 -10.09 2.79
N LEU A 116 -4.09 -9.22 2.65
CA LEU A 116 -2.81 -9.57 2.05
C LEU A 116 -2.02 -10.55 2.93
N ARG A 117 -2.01 -10.38 4.25
CA ARG A 117 -1.38 -11.36 5.17
C ARG A 117 -1.97 -12.75 5.01
N ARG A 118 -3.30 -12.85 5.01
CA ARG A 118 -4.00 -14.12 4.85
C ARG A 118 -3.64 -14.78 3.51
N LEU A 119 -3.71 -14.02 2.42
CA LEU A 119 -3.43 -14.52 1.06
C LEU A 119 -1.96 -14.88 0.86
N LEU A 120 -1.02 -14.12 1.44
CA LEU A 120 0.41 -14.46 1.43
C LEU A 120 0.69 -15.75 2.19
N ALA A 121 0.03 -15.96 3.35
CA ALA A 121 0.16 -17.22 4.09
C ALA A 121 -0.37 -18.41 3.28
N GLU A 122 -1.53 -18.26 2.62
CA GLU A 122 -2.09 -19.28 1.72
C GLU A 122 -1.17 -19.60 0.54
N ALA A 123 -0.46 -18.59 0.01
CA ALA A 123 0.50 -18.74 -1.08
C ALA A 123 1.91 -19.20 -0.65
N GLY A 124 2.16 -19.37 0.66
CA GLY A 124 3.51 -19.72 1.17
C GLY A 124 4.53 -18.58 1.08
N LEU A 125 4.06 -17.33 0.98
CA LEU A 125 4.86 -16.11 0.84
C LEU A 125 4.94 -15.28 2.13
N ALA A 126 4.32 -15.70 3.23
CA ALA A 126 4.28 -14.94 4.49
C ALA A 126 5.69 -14.56 5.01
N GLU A 127 6.65 -15.47 4.89
CA GLU A 127 8.04 -15.22 5.32
C GLU A 127 8.88 -14.49 4.27
N ALA A 128 8.36 -14.28 3.06
CA ALA A 128 9.05 -13.56 2.00
C ALA A 128 8.66 -12.08 1.93
N VAL A 129 7.61 -11.67 2.64
CA VAL A 129 7.02 -10.33 2.55
C VAL A 129 6.79 -9.73 3.94
N VAL A 130 7.32 -8.52 4.15
CA VAL A 130 7.02 -7.68 5.32
C VAL A 130 5.94 -6.68 4.92
N LEU A 131 4.92 -6.54 5.76
CA LEU A 131 3.81 -5.61 5.54
C LEU A 131 3.74 -4.58 6.66
N ASP A 132 3.55 -3.33 6.27
CA ASP A 132 3.27 -2.21 7.18
C ASP A 132 2.15 -1.33 6.61
N THR A 133 1.56 -0.49 7.46
CA THR A 133 0.50 0.45 7.05
C THR A 133 0.73 1.85 7.61
N CYS A 134 0.19 2.87 6.94
CA CYS A 134 0.18 4.24 7.43
C CYS A 134 -0.92 5.09 6.76
N GLY A 135 -1.08 6.32 7.26
CA GLY A 135 -2.06 7.30 6.82
C GLY A 135 -1.38 8.57 6.31
N THR A 136 -1.93 9.20 5.27
CA THR A 136 -1.43 10.52 4.82
C THR A 136 -1.93 11.67 5.71
N ARG A 137 -2.97 11.44 6.51
CA ARG A 137 -3.59 12.41 7.42
C ARG A 137 -3.52 11.95 8.87
N PRO A 138 -3.37 12.89 9.82
CA PRO A 138 -3.20 12.56 11.23
C PRO A 138 -4.54 12.38 11.98
N TYR A 139 -5.63 12.04 11.30
CA TYR A 139 -6.97 12.04 11.91
C TYR A 139 -7.10 11.01 13.05
N ASN A 140 -6.47 9.85 12.89
CA ASN A 140 -6.61 8.71 13.81
C ASN A 140 -5.26 8.32 14.45
N LEU A 141 -4.28 9.23 14.58
CA LEU A 141 -2.95 8.86 15.08
C LEU A 141 -2.99 8.18 16.45
N GLY A 142 -2.42 6.98 16.53
CA GLY A 142 -2.38 6.16 17.73
C GLY A 142 -3.69 5.46 18.06
N GLU A 143 -4.72 5.58 17.24
CA GLU A 143 -6.00 4.90 17.43
C GLU A 143 -5.96 3.47 16.88
N GLU A 144 -6.92 2.66 17.31
CA GLU A 144 -7.12 1.30 16.80
C GLU A 144 -7.82 1.33 15.43
N PRO A 145 -7.81 0.23 14.67
CA PRO A 145 -8.63 0.13 13.47
C PRO A 145 -10.11 0.42 13.73
N GLU A 146 -10.78 0.96 12.71
CA GLU A 146 -12.21 1.24 12.74
C GLU A 146 -13.02 -0.04 13.00
N ALA A 147 -14.02 0.02 13.88
CA ALA A 147 -14.76 -1.16 14.31
C ALA A 147 -15.50 -1.85 13.16
N SER A 148 -16.04 -1.07 12.22
CA SER A 148 -16.71 -1.59 11.02
C SER A 148 -15.73 -2.29 10.07
N ALA A 149 -14.47 -1.83 10.00
CA ALA A 149 -13.41 -2.49 9.24
C ALA A 149 -13.03 -3.85 9.86
N LEU A 150 -12.87 -3.91 11.19
CA LEU A 150 -12.62 -5.17 11.90
C LEU A 150 -13.76 -6.17 11.69
N ALA A 151 -15.01 -5.73 11.83
CA ALA A 151 -16.18 -6.57 11.61
C ALA A 151 -16.24 -7.10 10.16
N ALA A 152 -15.91 -6.28 9.17
CA ALA A 152 -15.86 -6.72 7.78
C ALA A 152 -14.71 -7.72 7.52
N ALA A 153 -13.54 -7.51 8.13
CA ALA A 153 -12.42 -8.45 8.05
C ALA A 153 -12.77 -9.81 8.67
N GLU A 154 -13.43 -9.81 9.83
CA GLU A 154 -13.93 -11.02 10.48
C GLU A 154 -14.98 -11.73 9.61
N ALA A 155 -15.96 -10.99 9.08
CA ALA A 155 -17.01 -11.53 8.23
C ALA A 155 -16.48 -12.18 6.93
N LEU A 156 -15.31 -11.76 6.45
CA LEU A 156 -14.63 -12.32 5.30
C LEU A 156 -13.57 -13.38 5.66
N GLY A 157 -13.35 -13.66 6.95
CA GLY A 157 -12.33 -14.62 7.42
C GLY A 157 -10.90 -14.16 7.16
N LEU A 158 -10.67 -12.83 7.09
CA LEU A 158 -9.35 -12.24 6.84
C LEU A 158 -8.53 -12.08 8.12
N MET A 159 -9.20 -12.00 9.28
CA MET A 159 -8.52 -12.03 10.56
C MET A 159 -8.05 -13.46 10.82
N GLU A 160 -6.75 -13.64 11.03
CA GLU A 160 -6.28 -14.92 11.54
C GLU A 160 -7.00 -15.18 12.86
N PRO A 161 -7.56 -16.40 13.06
CA PRO A 161 -8.09 -16.76 14.36
C PRO A 161 -6.97 -16.52 15.34
N HIS A 162 -7.19 -15.63 16.31
CA HIS A 162 -6.27 -15.41 17.41
C HIS A 162 -6.17 -16.73 18.15
N SER A 163 -5.30 -17.61 17.68
CA SER A 163 -4.95 -18.81 18.40
C SER A 163 -4.15 -18.29 19.58
N PRO A 164 -4.65 -18.38 20.82
CA PRO A 164 -3.96 -17.85 21.99
C PRO A 164 -2.58 -18.51 22.21
N SER A 165 -2.26 -19.54 21.43
CA SER A 165 -0.98 -20.25 21.41
C SER A 165 -0.12 -20.03 20.17
N SER A 166 -0.59 -19.30 19.15
CA SER A 166 0.23 -19.01 17.97
C SER A 166 0.73 -17.56 18.09
N PRO A 167 1.97 -17.32 18.58
CA PRO A 167 2.56 -16.01 18.42
C PRO A 167 2.52 -15.71 16.92
N SER A 168 1.78 -14.67 16.52
CA SER A 168 1.86 -14.11 15.17
C SER A 168 3.35 -13.92 14.90
N SER A 169 3.90 -14.80 14.07
CA SER A 169 5.29 -14.79 13.72
C SER A 169 5.47 -13.60 12.79
N SER A 170 5.78 -12.44 13.38
CA SER A 170 6.67 -11.53 12.66
C SER A 170 7.86 -12.36 12.20
N ALA A 171 8.39 -12.12 11.00
CA ALA A 171 9.60 -12.78 10.50
C ALA A 171 10.79 -12.72 11.50
N ASN A 172 10.72 -11.82 12.50
CA ASN A 172 11.67 -11.70 13.59
C ASN A 172 11.30 -12.52 14.87
N GLY A 173 10.32 -13.43 14.81
CA GLY A 173 9.94 -14.35 15.89
C GLY A 173 9.28 -13.71 17.13
N GLY A 174 9.05 -12.40 17.13
CA GLY A 174 8.41 -11.68 18.23
C GLY A 174 6.90 -11.48 18.01
N PRO A 175 6.09 -11.38 19.09
CA PRO A 175 4.69 -11.02 18.98
C PRO A 175 4.56 -9.63 18.36
N GLN A 176 3.78 -9.53 17.28
CA GLN A 176 3.53 -8.24 16.65
C GLN A 176 2.69 -7.34 17.57
N PRO A 177 3.06 -6.07 17.78
CA PRO A 177 2.24 -5.16 18.55
C PRO A 177 0.86 -4.98 17.88
N PRO A 178 -0.19 -4.66 18.66
CA PRO A 178 -1.48 -4.33 18.09
C PRO A 178 -1.36 -3.15 17.13
N HIS A 179 -2.13 -3.17 16.03
CA HIS A 179 -2.13 -2.08 15.07
C HIS A 179 -2.47 -0.75 15.74
N ARG A 180 -1.72 0.29 15.39
CA ARG A 180 -1.93 1.67 15.80
C ARG A 180 -1.69 2.56 14.60
N ALA A 181 -2.70 3.32 14.24
CA ALA A 181 -2.64 4.19 13.08
C ALA A 181 -1.46 5.19 13.20
N ARG A 182 -0.67 5.31 12.14
CA ARG A 182 0.52 6.18 12.12
C ARG A 182 0.55 7.08 10.88
N LEU A 183 1.28 8.18 10.98
CA LEU A 183 1.46 9.09 9.85
C LEU A 183 2.51 8.55 8.88
N PHE A 184 2.31 8.77 7.59
CA PHE A 184 3.29 8.55 6.54
C PHE A 184 4.51 9.45 6.74
N SER A 185 5.66 8.84 6.94
CA SER A 185 6.97 9.49 7.06
C SER A 185 7.70 9.37 5.73
N ALA A 186 7.49 10.31 4.81
CA ALA A 186 7.97 10.20 3.43
C ALA A 186 9.47 9.84 3.30
N ALA A 187 10.32 10.36 4.20
CA ALA A 187 11.74 10.06 4.21
C ALA A 187 12.07 8.64 4.68
N GLU A 188 11.35 8.13 5.68
CA GLU A 188 11.63 6.80 6.24
C GLU A 188 10.92 5.70 5.45
N ASP A 189 9.65 5.93 5.13
CA ASP A 189 8.76 4.96 4.49
C ASP A 189 9.20 4.66 3.04
N MET A 190 9.57 5.69 2.25
CA MET A 190 10.01 5.47 0.87
C MET A 190 11.36 4.74 0.76
N VAL A 191 12.17 4.85 1.81
CA VAL A 191 13.44 4.13 1.91
C VAL A 191 13.22 2.76 2.50
N GLY A 192 12.32 2.60 3.46
CA GLY A 192 12.03 1.31 4.05
C GLY A 192 11.36 0.37 3.06
N ALA A 193 10.37 0.87 2.31
CA ALA A 193 9.55 0.06 1.44
C ALA A 193 10.17 -0.17 0.05
N ASP A 194 9.94 -1.36 -0.49
CA ASP A 194 10.22 -1.69 -1.90
C ASP A 194 9.04 -1.30 -2.80
N LEU A 195 7.83 -1.38 -2.26
CA LEU A 195 6.57 -1.05 -2.92
C LEU A 195 5.67 -0.27 -1.95
N VAL A 196 5.12 0.85 -2.41
CA VAL A 196 4.15 1.67 -1.67
C VAL A 196 2.81 1.60 -2.39
N LEU A 197 1.82 1.01 -1.75
CA LEU A 197 0.49 0.78 -2.29
C LEU A 197 -0.50 1.78 -1.71
N VAL A 198 -1.00 2.67 -2.56
CA VAL A 198 -2.03 3.67 -2.22
C VAL A 198 -3.42 3.18 -2.62
N MET A 199 -4.45 3.58 -1.88
CA MET A 199 -5.82 3.09 -2.10
C MET A 199 -6.55 3.79 -3.25
N ASP A 200 -6.27 5.08 -3.46
CA ASP A 200 -6.95 5.91 -4.44
C ASP A 200 -6.03 7.02 -4.99
N LYS A 201 -6.52 7.77 -5.97
CA LYS A 201 -5.78 8.89 -6.58
C LYS A 201 -5.48 10.04 -5.62
N TYR A 202 -6.30 10.27 -4.60
CA TYR A 202 -6.11 11.38 -3.65
C TYR A 202 -4.95 11.09 -2.70
N THR A 203 -4.94 9.88 -2.13
CA THR A 203 -3.85 9.33 -1.32
C THR A 203 -2.57 9.28 -2.16
N ALA A 204 -2.69 8.87 -3.42
CA ALA A 204 -1.57 8.90 -4.36
C ALA A 204 -1.02 10.32 -4.56
N GLY A 205 -1.88 11.31 -4.79
CA GLY A 205 -1.49 12.71 -4.92
C GLY A 205 -0.79 13.26 -3.67
N ASP A 206 -1.28 12.90 -2.47
CA ASP A 206 -0.65 13.29 -1.21
C ASP A 206 0.75 12.68 -1.04
N VAL A 207 0.91 11.37 -1.30
CA VAL A 207 2.23 10.71 -1.25
C VAL A 207 3.15 11.32 -2.31
N MET A 208 2.69 11.42 -3.55
CA MET A 208 3.49 11.89 -4.69
C MET A 208 3.97 13.34 -4.53
N ARG A 209 3.17 14.22 -3.90
CA ARG A 209 3.61 15.59 -3.57
C ARG A 209 4.87 15.58 -2.72
N GLU A 210 4.96 14.68 -1.75
CA GLU A 210 6.13 14.58 -0.87
C GLU A 210 7.30 13.87 -1.58
N VAL A 211 7.02 12.75 -2.26
CA VAL A 211 8.05 11.89 -2.86
C VAL A 211 8.70 12.51 -4.08
N SER A 212 7.95 13.20 -4.93
CA SER A 212 8.50 13.86 -6.14
C SER A 212 9.56 14.91 -5.80
N SER A 213 9.47 15.53 -4.62
CA SER A 213 10.51 16.45 -4.14
C SER A 213 11.87 15.76 -3.97
N PHE A 214 11.87 14.47 -3.63
CA PHE A 214 13.10 13.69 -3.51
C PHE A 214 13.72 13.38 -4.87
N ASP A 215 12.90 13.07 -5.87
CA ASP A 215 13.35 12.77 -7.23
C ASP A 215 14.01 13.99 -7.89
N LEU A 216 13.54 15.20 -7.57
CA LEU A 216 14.16 16.44 -8.04
C LEU A 216 15.60 16.61 -7.51
N VAL A 217 15.86 16.16 -6.28
CA VAL A 217 17.18 16.25 -5.67
C VAL A 217 18.07 15.08 -6.08
N ASN A 218 17.53 13.87 -6.19
CA ASN A 218 18.26 12.68 -6.64
C ASN A 218 17.61 12.00 -7.85
N ARG A 219 17.92 12.52 -9.04
CA ARG A 219 17.41 11.99 -10.31
C ARG A 219 17.93 10.60 -10.67
N SER A 220 19.00 10.12 -10.02
CA SER A 220 19.60 8.83 -10.34
C SER A 220 18.80 7.64 -9.77
N GLN A 221 17.96 7.90 -8.78
CA GLN A 221 17.16 6.89 -8.09
C GLN A 221 15.78 7.49 -7.79
N PRO A 222 14.92 7.65 -8.82
CA PRO A 222 13.58 8.19 -8.60
C PRO A 222 12.84 7.28 -7.62
N LEU A 223 12.25 7.78 -6.56
CA LEU A 223 11.49 6.98 -5.60
C LEU A 223 10.03 6.81 -6.02
N THR A 224 9.56 7.65 -6.95
CA THR A 224 8.18 7.65 -7.44
C THR A 224 7.76 6.36 -8.14
N TYR A 225 8.67 5.58 -8.75
CA TYR A 225 8.33 4.28 -9.36
C TYR A 225 7.82 3.25 -8.34
N LYS A 226 8.16 3.42 -7.05
CA LYS A 226 7.71 2.53 -5.97
C LYS A 226 6.23 2.73 -5.64
N VAL A 227 5.63 3.86 -6.02
CA VAL A 227 4.25 4.21 -5.62
C VAL A 227 3.28 3.71 -6.67
N ARG A 228 2.38 2.81 -6.28
CA ARG A 228 1.37 2.17 -7.15
C ARG A 228 0.00 2.18 -6.48
N ARG A 229 -1.08 2.27 -7.26
CA ARG A 229 -2.43 2.05 -6.72
C ARG A 229 -2.69 0.57 -6.54
N LEU A 230 -3.31 0.19 -5.43
CA LEU A 230 -3.64 -1.21 -5.17
C LEU A 230 -4.56 -1.78 -6.27
N GLY A 231 -5.46 -0.95 -6.82
CA GLY A 231 -6.34 -1.33 -7.94
C GLY A 231 -5.60 -1.74 -9.22
N GLU A 232 -4.33 -1.36 -9.42
CA GLU A 232 -3.55 -1.77 -10.60
C GLU A 232 -3.23 -3.27 -10.61
N PHE A 233 -3.35 -3.93 -9.46
CA PHE A 233 -3.17 -5.36 -9.34
C PHE A 233 -4.51 -6.12 -9.39
N CYS A 234 -5.63 -5.41 -9.51
CA CYS A 234 -6.93 -6.05 -9.70
C CYS A 234 -6.88 -6.85 -11.02
N ASP A 235 -7.20 -8.14 -10.93
CA ASP A 235 -7.15 -9.07 -12.06
C ASP A 235 -5.78 -9.18 -12.74
N TRP A 236 -4.69 -8.96 -12.00
CA TRP A 236 -3.35 -9.19 -12.55
C TRP A 236 -3.25 -10.64 -13.04
N VAL A 237 -2.93 -10.80 -14.33
CA VAL A 237 -2.68 -12.08 -14.98
C VAL A 237 -1.20 -12.13 -15.36
N PRO A 238 -0.50 -13.25 -15.12
CA PRO A 238 0.87 -13.41 -15.59
C PRO A 238 0.97 -13.12 -17.08
N PRO A 239 1.95 -12.30 -17.53
CA PRO A 239 2.16 -12.07 -18.93
C PRO A 239 2.39 -13.44 -19.61
N GLN A 240 1.53 -13.78 -20.57
CA GLN A 240 1.76 -14.97 -21.38
C GLN A 240 3.00 -14.70 -22.24
N PRO A 241 3.94 -15.66 -22.39
CA PRO A 241 5.21 -15.48 -23.10
C PRO A 241 5.01 -15.44 -24.62
N SER A 242 4.23 -14.48 -25.09
CA SER A 242 3.94 -14.22 -26.48
C SER A 242 4.96 -13.19 -26.98
N ALA A 243 5.84 -13.63 -27.89
CA ALA A 243 6.94 -12.80 -28.42
C ALA A 243 6.46 -11.54 -29.18
N SER A 244 5.17 -11.43 -29.52
CA SER A 244 4.60 -10.26 -30.20
C SER A 244 4.18 -9.12 -29.28
N ASP A 245 3.97 -9.37 -27.98
CA ASP A 245 3.22 -8.43 -27.13
C ASP A 245 4.08 -7.29 -26.58
N VAL A 246 5.40 -7.51 -26.43
CA VAL A 246 6.33 -6.48 -25.94
C VAL A 246 6.44 -5.32 -26.94
N ALA A 247 6.46 -5.62 -28.24
CA ALA A 247 6.50 -4.58 -29.27
C ALA A 247 5.17 -3.82 -29.39
N ALA A 248 4.04 -4.50 -29.16
CA ALA A 248 2.72 -3.90 -29.20
C ALA A 248 2.45 -3.00 -27.98
N ALA A 249 2.90 -3.39 -26.78
CA ALA A 249 2.72 -2.60 -25.56
C ALA A 249 3.49 -1.27 -25.59
N VAL A 250 4.67 -1.23 -26.23
CA VAL A 250 5.44 0.01 -26.41
C VAL A 250 4.84 0.91 -27.49
N ALA A 251 4.15 0.33 -28.47
CA ALA A 251 3.54 1.06 -29.59
C ALA A 251 2.10 1.52 -29.33
N ALA A 252 1.42 0.97 -28.32
CA ALA A 252 0.08 1.40 -27.95
C ALA A 252 0.13 2.88 -27.54
N PRO A 253 -0.75 3.74 -28.11
CA PRO A 253 -0.85 5.11 -27.65
C PRO A 253 -1.12 5.12 -26.15
N PRO A 254 -0.54 6.06 -25.38
CA PRO A 254 -0.86 6.18 -23.97
C PRO A 254 -2.39 6.27 -23.85
N PRO A 255 -3.01 5.54 -22.89
CA PRO A 255 -4.45 5.61 -22.71
C PRO A 255 -4.86 7.07 -22.60
N GLU A 256 -5.92 7.45 -23.31
CA GLU A 256 -6.44 8.82 -23.22
C GLU A 256 -6.70 9.12 -21.74
N TYR A 257 -6.31 10.32 -21.29
CA TYR A 257 -6.60 10.81 -19.94
C TYR A 257 -8.12 11.08 -19.80
N GLY A 258 -8.91 10.01 -19.84
CA GLY A 258 -10.35 9.99 -19.60
C GLY A 258 -10.65 9.44 -18.21
N SER A 259 -11.95 9.38 -17.86
CA SER A 259 -12.48 8.88 -16.58
C SER A 259 -12.06 7.46 -16.18
N GLU A 260 -11.31 6.74 -17.03
CA GLU A 260 -10.78 5.40 -16.78
C GLU A 260 -9.84 5.34 -15.56
N GLY A 261 -9.28 6.47 -15.14
CA GLY A 261 -8.47 6.54 -13.92
C GLY A 261 -9.22 6.16 -12.65
N ASP A 262 -10.54 6.37 -12.59
CA ASP A 262 -11.34 6.17 -11.38
C ASP A 262 -11.65 4.69 -11.11
N GLU A 263 -11.52 3.81 -12.10
CA GLU A 263 -11.78 2.37 -11.94
C GLU A 263 -10.75 1.67 -11.06
N LEU A 264 -9.56 2.26 -10.93
CA LEU A 264 -8.47 1.78 -10.10
C LEU A 264 -8.54 2.28 -8.65
N ASP A 265 -9.47 3.20 -8.35
CA ASP A 265 -9.63 3.75 -7.01
C ASP A 265 -10.48 2.83 -6.14
N ILE A 266 -10.01 2.60 -4.92
CA ILE A 266 -10.76 1.90 -3.89
C ILE A 266 -11.50 2.94 -3.06
N GLU A 267 -12.82 3.04 -3.30
CA GLU A 267 -13.72 3.97 -2.60
C GLU A 267 -13.54 3.87 -1.06
N ASP A 268 -13.41 5.03 -0.41
CA ASP A 268 -13.44 5.09 1.05
C ASP A 268 -14.87 4.84 1.55
N PRO A 269 -15.10 3.78 2.32
CA PRO A 269 -16.44 3.48 2.81
C PRO A 269 -16.90 4.40 3.93
N LEU A 270 -15.99 5.20 4.52
CA LEU A 270 -16.30 6.16 5.58
C LEU A 270 -16.66 7.54 5.03
N TYR A 271 -16.39 7.81 3.75
CA TYR A 271 -16.88 9.03 3.10
C TYR A 271 -18.40 8.95 2.91
N GLY A 272 -19.10 10.03 3.28
CA GLY A 272 -20.55 10.16 3.13
C GLY A 272 -21.34 10.08 4.43
N ASN A 273 -20.70 9.77 5.57
CA ASN A 273 -21.33 9.75 6.90
C ASN A 273 -22.65 8.93 6.95
N LEU A 274 -22.71 7.82 6.21
CA LEU A 274 -23.94 7.01 6.11
C LEU A 274 -24.32 6.41 7.47
N GLY A 275 -23.33 5.95 8.24
CA GLY A 275 -23.52 5.27 9.52
C GLY A 275 -24.31 3.95 9.42
N GLY A 276 -24.35 3.22 10.52
CA GLY A 276 -25.21 2.04 10.70
C GLY A 276 -25.04 0.96 9.62
N ASP A 277 -26.16 0.39 9.18
CA ASP A 277 -26.18 -0.74 8.22
C ASP A 277 -25.73 -0.35 6.81
N GLU A 278 -25.82 0.93 6.43
CA GLU A 278 -25.36 1.41 5.13
C GLU A 278 -23.83 1.48 5.07
N GLU A 279 -23.21 2.06 6.10
CA GLU A 279 -21.76 2.07 6.26
C GLU A 279 -21.22 0.65 6.35
N ALA A 280 -21.81 -0.23 7.17
CA ALA A 280 -21.37 -1.63 7.27
C ALA A 280 -21.39 -2.35 5.92
N ARG A 281 -22.44 -2.11 5.10
CA ARG A 281 -22.51 -2.65 3.73
C ARG A 281 -21.46 -2.02 2.81
N ALA A 282 -21.18 -0.72 2.94
CA ALA A 282 -20.14 -0.05 2.16
C ALA A 282 -18.75 -0.61 2.49
N VAL A 283 -18.41 -0.71 3.78
CA VAL A 283 -17.15 -1.27 4.26
C VAL A 283 -16.96 -2.71 3.78
N LEU A 284 -18.02 -3.54 3.84
CA LEU A 284 -17.94 -4.91 3.33
C LEU A 284 -17.73 -4.98 1.81
N ARG A 285 -18.34 -4.08 1.03
CA ARG A 285 -18.09 -3.99 -0.43
C ARG A 285 -16.64 -3.59 -0.70
N THR A 286 -16.13 -2.57 0.00
CA THR A 286 -14.74 -2.14 -0.11
C THR A 286 -13.78 -3.26 0.27
N ALA A 287 -14.04 -3.98 1.37
CA ALA A 287 -13.20 -5.11 1.80
C ALA A 287 -13.13 -6.23 0.74
N ARG A 288 -14.22 -6.52 0.02
CA ARG A 288 -14.22 -7.47 -1.10
C ARG A 288 -13.40 -6.97 -2.29
N ALA A 289 -13.53 -5.70 -2.64
CA ALA A 289 -12.75 -5.09 -3.72
C ALA A 289 -11.24 -5.12 -3.39
N ILE A 290 -10.87 -4.73 -2.17
CA ILE A 290 -9.51 -4.85 -1.64
C ILE A 290 -9.02 -6.30 -1.74
N THR A 291 -9.81 -7.27 -1.29
CA THR A 291 -9.42 -8.69 -1.32
C THR A 291 -9.11 -9.17 -2.74
N ARG A 292 -9.93 -8.79 -3.73
CA ARG A 292 -9.69 -9.10 -5.15
C ARG A 292 -8.37 -8.49 -5.65
N CYS A 293 -8.09 -7.24 -5.30
CA CYS A 293 -6.82 -6.60 -5.68
C CYS A 293 -5.62 -7.28 -5.00
N CYS A 294 -5.75 -7.64 -3.72
CA CYS A 294 -4.72 -8.38 -3.00
C CYS A 294 -4.46 -9.77 -3.61
N GLN A 295 -5.49 -10.47 -4.13
CA GLN A 295 -5.31 -11.74 -4.83
C GLN A 295 -4.43 -11.59 -6.07
N GLY A 296 -4.69 -10.58 -6.90
CA GLY A 296 -3.85 -10.31 -8.07
C GLY A 296 -2.43 -9.88 -7.68
N LEU A 297 -2.26 -9.10 -6.60
CA LEU A 297 -0.94 -8.77 -6.07
C LEU A 297 -0.17 -10.03 -5.60
N VAL A 298 -0.83 -10.97 -4.92
CA VAL A 298 -0.19 -12.23 -4.50
C VAL A 298 0.18 -13.09 -5.71
N ALA A 299 -0.67 -13.15 -6.73
CA ALA A 299 -0.33 -13.81 -7.99
C ALA A 299 0.91 -13.19 -8.65
N PHE A 300 0.99 -11.85 -8.66
CA PHE A 300 2.15 -11.10 -9.16
C PHE A 300 3.43 -11.46 -8.39
N LEU A 301 3.39 -11.42 -7.06
CA LEU A 301 4.55 -11.76 -6.23
C LEU A 301 4.98 -13.23 -6.39
N SER A 302 4.02 -14.14 -6.51
CA SER A 302 4.27 -15.58 -6.73
C SER A 302 4.97 -15.82 -8.06
N HIS A 303 4.56 -15.09 -9.10
CA HIS A 303 5.21 -15.13 -10.41
C HIS A 303 6.66 -14.64 -10.32
N LEU A 304 6.93 -13.51 -9.66
CA LEU A 304 8.30 -13.02 -9.46
C LEU A 304 9.18 -14.02 -8.71
N GLN A 305 8.63 -14.69 -7.69
CA GLN A 305 9.36 -15.73 -6.95
C GLN A 305 9.71 -16.92 -7.87
N ALA A 306 8.77 -17.36 -8.70
CA ALA A 306 9.00 -18.45 -9.66
C ALA A 306 10.07 -18.10 -10.70
N GLU A 307 10.05 -16.88 -11.25
CA GLU A 307 11.08 -16.40 -12.18
C GLU A 307 12.47 -16.42 -11.54
N GLN A 308 12.60 -15.94 -10.31
CA GLN A 308 13.86 -15.97 -9.56
C GLN A 308 14.37 -17.39 -9.35
N GLN A 309 13.48 -18.31 -8.96
CA GLN A 309 13.85 -19.71 -8.76
C GLN A 309 14.32 -20.36 -10.07
N GLN A 310 13.67 -20.06 -11.19
CA GLN A 310 14.07 -20.55 -12.51
C GLN A 310 15.44 -20.00 -12.94
N GLN A 311 15.70 -18.71 -12.70
CA GLN A 311 17.00 -18.09 -12.98
C GLN A 311 18.13 -18.75 -12.16
N LEU A 312 17.87 -19.05 -10.88
CA LEU A 312 18.83 -19.76 -10.03
C LEU A 312 19.13 -21.18 -10.54
N LEU A 313 18.11 -21.92 -10.99
CA LEU A 313 18.29 -23.25 -11.58
C LEU A 313 19.10 -23.21 -12.89
N GLN A 314 18.90 -22.18 -13.71
CA GLN A 314 19.66 -21.99 -14.96
C GLN A 314 21.10 -21.54 -14.74
N ALA A 315 21.36 -20.78 -13.66
CA ALA A 315 22.68 -20.28 -13.32
C ALA A 315 23.60 -21.37 -12.72
N GLN A 316 23.05 -22.51 -12.27
CA GLN A 316 23.88 -23.61 -11.77
C GLN A 316 24.71 -24.17 -12.92
N PRO A 317 26.06 -24.12 -12.85
CA PRO A 317 26.90 -24.64 -13.90
C PRO A 317 26.58 -26.12 -14.09
N SER A 318 26.29 -26.52 -15.33
CA SER A 318 26.05 -27.92 -15.64
C SER A 318 27.26 -28.72 -15.17
N ALA A 319 27.06 -29.60 -14.19
CA ALA A 319 28.11 -30.38 -13.52
C ALA A 319 28.82 -31.40 -14.44
N GLY A 320 28.77 -31.20 -15.76
CA GLY A 320 29.21 -32.11 -16.81
C GLY A 320 30.62 -31.88 -17.35
N SER A 321 31.49 -31.08 -16.70
CA SER A 321 32.89 -30.94 -17.16
C SER A 321 33.87 -30.97 -15.99
N VAL A 322 33.91 -32.11 -15.29
CA VAL A 322 34.99 -32.42 -14.36
C VAL A 322 36.22 -32.86 -15.18
N GLY A 323 37.06 -31.89 -15.54
CA GLY A 323 38.47 -32.15 -15.80
C GLY A 323 39.20 -32.21 -14.46
N SER A 324 39.55 -33.42 -14.03
CA SER A 324 40.26 -33.69 -12.77
C SER A 324 41.52 -32.82 -12.61
N LYS A 325 41.45 -31.81 -11.74
CA LYS A 325 42.63 -31.27 -11.06
C LYS A 325 42.32 -31.20 -9.57
N GLU A 326 42.86 -32.18 -8.86
CA GLU A 326 42.93 -32.25 -7.41
C GLU A 326 43.62 -30.98 -6.88
N GLY A 327 42.95 -30.19 -6.04
CA GLY A 327 43.61 -29.06 -5.40
C GLY A 327 42.68 -28.15 -4.62
N ALA A 328 42.75 -28.27 -3.29
CA ALA A 328 42.28 -27.35 -2.26
C ALA A 328 40.76 -27.31 -1.95
N VAL A 329 40.45 -27.84 -0.77
CA VAL A 329 39.16 -27.76 -0.07
C VAL A 329 38.94 -26.33 0.42
N GLN A 330 37.84 -25.69 0.01
CA GLN A 330 37.38 -24.43 0.59
C GLN A 330 36.00 -24.66 1.24
N GLU A 331 36.01 -24.79 2.57
CA GLU A 331 34.81 -24.88 3.40
C GLU A 331 34.20 -23.48 3.55
N GLY A 332 33.05 -23.24 2.91
CA GLY A 332 32.33 -21.97 2.99
C GLY A 332 31.00 -21.98 2.27
N ALA A 333 30.27 -23.11 2.31
CA ALA A 333 28.92 -23.18 1.77
C ALA A 333 27.94 -22.48 2.74
N VAL A 334 27.69 -21.20 2.48
CA VAL A 334 26.59 -20.46 3.12
C VAL A 334 25.29 -21.15 2.72
N ALA A 335 24.61 -21.76 3.68
CA ALA A 335 23.32 -22.41 3.47
C ALA A 335 22.37 -21.39 2.83
N ALA A 336 21.94 -21.66 1.60
CA ALA A 336 20.93 -20.86 0.93
C ALA A 336 19.66 -20.91 1.77
N THR A 337 19.36 -19.83 2.48
CA THR A 337 18.13 -19.67 3.23
C THR A 337 16.95 -19.81 2.27
N GLU A 338 16.02 -20.70 2.59
CA GLU A 338 14.88 -21.08 1.74
C GLU A 338 13.92 -19.92 1.40
N GLY A 339 14.08 -18.76 2.02
CA GLY A 339 13.44 -17.51 1.62
C GLY A 339 14.18 -16.85 0.46
N GLY A 340 13.73 -17.10 -0.77
CA GLY A 340 14.27 -16.46 -1.97
C GLY A 340 14.33 -14.92 -1.88
N ALA A 341 15.21 -14.30 -2.67
CA ALA A 341 15.45 -12.85 -2.69
C ALA A 341 14.32 -12.07 -3.39
N LEU A 342 13.09 -12.15 -2.86
CA LEU A 342 11.91 -11.52 -3.44
C LEU A 342 11.99 -9.99 -3.46
N GLY A 343 12.59 -9.36 -2.44
CA GLY A 343 12.75 -7.91 -2.37
C GLY A 343 13.55 -7.33 -3.55
N PRO A 344 14.78 -7.81 -3.82
CA PRO A 344 15.54 -7.43 -5.01
C PRO A 344 14.79 -7.65 -6.33
N ALA A 345 14.08 -8.77 -6.48
CA ALA A 345 13.31 -9.09 -7.68
C ALA A 345 12.15 -8.11 -7.89
N LEU A 346 11.40 -7.80 -6.83
CA LEU A 346 10.33 -6.83 -6.84
C LEU A 346 10.84 -5.44 -7.25
N ARG A 347 11.93 -4.96 -6.65
CA ARG A 347 12.53 -3.67 -7.02
C ARG A 347 12.96 -3.61 -8.48
N ALA A 348 13.63 -4.67 -8.97
CA ALA A 348 14.05 -4.76 -10.36
C ALA A 348 12.85 -4.74 -11.32
N HIS A 349 11.78 -5.46 -10.97
CA HIS A 349 10.57 -5.48 -11.77
C HIS A 349 9.87 -4.12 -11.77
N LEU A 350 9.71 -3.47 -10.61
CA LEU A 350 9.08 -2.15 -10.51
C LEU A 350 9.83 -1.06 -11.29
N LEU A 351 11.16 -1.13 -11.37
CA LEU A 351 11.96 -0.24 -12.21
C LEU A 351 11.71 -0.44 -13.71
N GLY A 352 11.34 -1.65 -14.12
CA GLY A 352 10.99 -1.98 -15.51
C GLY A 352 9.53 -1.69 -15.85
N MET A 353 8.67 -1.50 -14.85
CA MET A 353 7.28 -1.12 -15.09
C MET A 353 7.22 0.33 -15.56
N ALA A 354 6.35 0.60 -16.54
CA ALA A 354 6.10 1.96 -16.98
C ALA A 354 5.62 2.82 -15.79
N PRO A 355 5.99 4.11 -15.73
CA PRO A 355 5.40 5.04 -14.78
C PRO A 355 3.88 4.94 -14.89
N ALA A 356 3.18 4.89 -13.76
CA ALA A 356 1.74 4.76 -13.81
C ALA A 356 1.17 5.96 -14.60
N ALA A 357 0.21 5.73 -15.50
CA ALA A 357 -0.29 6.79 -16.38
C ALA A 357 -0.86 7.98 -15.58
N TRP A 358 -1.42 7.70 -14.40
CA TRP A 358 -1.94 8.69 -13.47
C TRP A 358 -0.84 9.44 -12.67
N LEU A 359 0.40 8.94 -12.71
CA LEU A 359 1.53 9.44 -11.93
C LEU A 359 2.10 10.74 -12.47
N ALA A 360 1.86 11.08 -13.76
CA ALA A 360 2.42 12.29 -14.35
C ALA A 360 1.66 13.51 -13.82
N PRO A 361 2.24 14.30 -12.90
CA PRO A 361 1.67 15.60 -12.59
C PRO A 361 1.72 16.39 -13.89
N PRO A 362 0.65 17.10 -14.27
CA PRO A 362 0.62 17.87 -15.52
C PRO A 362 1.76 18.89 -15.63
N MET A 363 2.42 19.22 -14.50
CA MET A 363 3.60 20.10 -14.47
C MET A 363 4.96 19.41 -14.62
N LEU A 364 5.07 18.08 -14.43
CA LEU A 364 6.32 17.32 -14.61
C LEU A 364 6.29 16.40 -15.84
N SER A 365 5.18 16.32 -16.56
CA SER A 365 5.19 15.75 -17.92
C SER A 365 6.27 16.49 -18.71
N PRO A 366 7.28 15.80 -19.27
CA PRO A 366 8.27 16.46 -20.10
C PRO A 366 7.49 17.25 -21.14
N ARG A 367 7.70 18.57 -21.19
CA ARG A 367 7.16 19.36 -22.29
C ARG A 367 7.75 18.71 -23.51
N VAL A 368 6.93 17.97 -24.26
CA VAL A 368 7.32 17.47 -25.58
C VAL A 368 7.74 18.73 -26.32
N ASP A 369 9.04 18.82 -26.64
CA ASP A 369 9.56 19.98 -27.35
C ASP A 369 8.71 20.10 -28.61
N ARG A 370 7.89 21.17 -28.68
CA ARG A 370 6.93 21.37 -29.77
C ARG A 370 7.60 21.40 -31.14
N GLU A 371 8.91 21.61 -31.18
CA GLU A 371 9.75 21.56 -32.38
C GLU A 371 9.92 20.15 -32.95
N GLN A 372 9.60 19.09 -32.21
CA GLN A 372 9.67 17.70 -32.68
C GLN A 372 8.32 17.13 -33.14
N LEU A 373 7.23 17.88 -33.00
CA LEU A 373 5.95 17.47 -33.56
C LEU A 373 5.91 17.82 -35.05
N PRO A 374 5.60 16.86 -35.95
CA PRO A 374 5.49 17.15 -37.37
C PRO A 374 4.42 18.24 -37.59
N ALA A 375 4.74 19.23 -38.44
CA ALA A 375 3.78 20.25 -38.84
C ALA A 375 2.61 19.56 -39.55
N PHE A 376 1.44 19.52 -38.90
CA PHE A 376 0.18 19.03 -39.45
C PHE A 376 -0.51 20.07 -40.31
#